data_AF-A0A0D8X5I2-F1
#
_entry.id   AF-A0A0D8X5I2-F1
#
_cell.length_a   1.000
_cell.length_b   1.000
_cell.length_c   1.000
_cell.angle_alpha   90.00
_cell.angle_beta   90.00
_cell.angle_gamma   90.00
#
_symmetry.space_group_name_H-M   'P 1'
#
loop_
_entity.id
_entity.type
_entity.pdbx_description
1 polymer ?
#
loop_
_entity_poly.entity_id
_entity_poly.type
_entity_poly.pdbx_seq_one_letter_code
_entity_poly.pdbx_strand_id
1 'polypeptide(L)'
;MKKIDMHLTYNLFIKFWSVDDSIIHTEYSALRSIVVTNQNETIKLPINEPATGKKAVSQIQEYVDYYGGAGIQHIALNTNNIISSIEALRSRGVEFLAIPKSYYDNLRDRLQHSATKVSSLPH
;
A
#
# COMPACT_ATOMS: atom_id res chain seq x y z
N MET A 1 6.34 -16.99 3.07
CA MET A 1 5.95 -17.58 4.39
C MET A 1 7.08 -17.81 5.40
N LYS A 2 8.22 -18.43 5.06
CA LYS A 2 9.34 -18.66 6.03
C LYS A 2 9.96 -17.39 6.68
N LYS A 3 9.79 -16.20 6.08
CA LYS A 3 10.31 -14.92 6.62
C LYS A 3 9.43 -14.29 7.70
N ILE A 4 8.13 -14.59 7.71
CA ILE A 4 7.18 -14.08 8.72
C ILE A 4 7.43 -14.75 10.07
N ASP A 5 7.92 -15.99 10.05
CA ASP A 5 8.32 -16.71 11.26
C ASP A 5 9.37 -15.93 12.07
N MET A 6 10.37 -15.31 11.41
CA MET A 6 11.46 -14.61 12.09
C MET A 6 11.01 -13.41 12.93
N HIS A 7 9.94 -12.70 12.54
CA HIS A 7 9.38 -11.59 13.33
C HIS A 7 8.39 -12.05 14.42
N LEU A 8 7.78 -13.22 14.23
CA LEU A 8 6.92 -13.85 15.22
C LEU A 8 7.71 -14.59 16.31
N THR A 9 8.95 -15.00 16.01
CA THR A 9 9.79 -15.84 16.91
C THR A 9 10.16 -15.15 18.23
N TYR A 10 10.08 -13.81 18.32
CA TYR A 10 10.42 -13.06 19.54
C TYR A 10 9.22 -12.49 20.32
N ASN A 11 7.98 -12.92 20.04
CA ASN A 11 6.74 -12.46 20.72
C ASN A 11 6.45 -10.94 20.68
N LEU A 12 7.18 -10.17 19.86
CA LEU A 12 7.09 -8.71 19.85
C LEU A 12 6.02 -8.19 18.87
N PHE A 13 5.69 -8.98 17.84
CA PHE A 13 4.72 -8.62 16.81
C PHE A 13 3.67 -9.71 16.64
N ILE A 14 2.43 -9.31 16.37
CA ILE A 14 1.30 -10.17 16.05
C ILE A 14 0.80 -9.90 14.64
N LYS A 15 0.17 -10.90 14.01
CA LYS A 15 -0.49 -10.72 12.71
C LYS A 15 -1.72 -9.83 12.89
N PHE A 16 -1.73 -8.68 12.22
CA PHE A 16 -2.82 -7.70 12.26
C PHE A 16 -3.83 -7.93 11.13
N TRP A 17 -3.31 -8.13 9.91
CA TRP A 17 -4.14 -8.27 8.72
C TRP A 17 -3.39 -9.08 7.67
N SER A 18 -4.12 -9.74 6.77
CA SER A 18 -3.52 -10.38 5.61
C SER A 18 -4.45 -10.36 4.42
N VAL A 19 -3.84 -10.22 3.26
CA VAL A 19 -4.51 -10.40 1.99
C VAL A 19 -3.68 -11.30 1.08
N ASP A 20 -4.38 -12.18 0.40
CA ASP A 20 -3.82 -13.06 -0.62
C ASP A 20 -4.12 -12.57 -2.05
N ASP A 21 -3.63 -13.36 -3.00
CA ASP A 21 -3.73 -13.12 -4.43
C ASP A 21 -5.17 -13.13 -4.95
N SER A 22 -6.14 -13.66 -4.20
CA SER A 22 -7.55 -13.62 -4.59
C SER A 22 -8.19 -12.23 -4.44
N ILE A 23 -7.59 -11.34 -3.63
CA ILE A 23 -8.13 -10.00 -3.33
C ILE A 23 -7.27 -8.88 -3.95
N ILE A 24 -5.93 -8.99 -3.93
CA ILE A 24 -5.03 -8.02 -4.59
C ILE A 24 -4.43 -8.66 -5.84
N HIS A 25 -5.17 -8.53 -6.95
CA HIS A 25 -4.69 -8.85 -8.27
C HIS A 25 -5.15 -7.80 -9.29
N THR A 26 -4.32 -7.59 -10.29
CA THR A 26 -4.75 -7.05 -11.58
C THR A 26 -4.89 -8.22 -12.55
N GLU A 27 -5.34 -7.95 -13.78
CA GLU A 27 -5.33 -8.95 -14.85
C GLU A 27 -3.92 -9.56 -15.09
N TYR A 28 -2.85 -8.83 -14.71
CA TYR A 28 -1.47 -9.15 -15.06
C TYR A 28 -0.57 -9.54 -13.88
N SER A 29 -0.84 -9.05 -12.66
CA SER A 29 0.03 -9.23 -11.48
C SER A 29 -0.75 -9.51 -10.20
N ALA A 30 -0.17 -10.27 -9.28
CA ALA A 30 -0.70 -10.49 -7.93
C ALA A 30 0.40 -10.33 -6.87
N LEU A 31 -0.01 -10.11 -5.62
CA LEU A 31 0.87 -10.13 -4.46
C LEU A 31 0.16 -10.75 -3.26
N ARG A 32 0.95 -11.27 -2.31
CA ARG A 32 0.47 -11.63 -0.98
C ARG A 32 1.06 -10.67 0.03
N SER A 33 0.22 -10.17 0.94
CA SER A 33 0.60 -9.20 1.96
C SER A 33 0.18 -9.68 3.34
N ILE A 34 1.10 -9.63 4.30
CA ILE A 34 0.81 -9.82 5.72
C ILE A 34 1.27 -8.58 6.46
N VAL A 35 0.35 -7.96 7.19
CA VAL A 35 0.67 -6.83 8.07
C VAL A 35 0.89 -7.38 9.47
N VAL A 36 2.07 -7.13 10.02
CA VAL A 36 2.37 -7.41 11.44
C VAL A 36 2.37 -6.11 12.23
N THR A 37 2.03 -6.21 13.51
CA THR A 37 1.93 -5.04 14.40
C THR A 37 2.46 -5.34 15.80
N ASN A 38 2.96 -4.33 16.51
CA ASN A 38 3.26 -4.47 17.94
C ASN A 38 1.95 -4.54 18.77
N GLN A 39 2.05 -4.93 20.04
CA GLN A 39 0.88 -5.13 20.92
C GLN A 39 -0.06 -3.92 21.01
N ASN A 40 0.48 -2.70 21.00
CA ASN A 40 -0.30 -1.46 21.11
C ASN A 40 -0.71 -0.87 19.75
N GLU A 41 -0.46 -1.60 18.66
CA GLU A 41 -0.79 -1.24 17.28
C GLU A 41 -0.21 0.08 16.74
N THR A 42 0.88 0.56 17.34
CA THR A 42 1.56 1.80 16.95
C THR A 42 2.59 1.60 15.85
N ILE A 43 3.14 0.40 15.70
CA ILE A 43 4.10 0.03 14.64
C ILE A 43 3.43 -0.98 13.74
N LYS A 44 3.18 -0.62 12.46
CA LYS A 44 2.59 -1.51 11.45
C LYS A 44 3.60 -1.77 10.35
N LEU A 45 3.90 -3.04 10.08
CA LEU A 45 4.88 -3.47 9.08
C LEU A 45 4.17 -4.38 8.04
N PRO A 46 3.78 -3.83 6.88
CA PRO A 46 3.35 -4.64 5.75
C PRO A 46 4.52 -5.43 5.16
N ILE A 47 4.37 -6.73 5.05
CA ILE A 47 5.34 -7.66 4.45
C ILE A 47 4.72 -8.22 3.18
N ASN A 48 5.32 -7.92 2.03
CA ASN A 48 4.83 -8.35 0.72
C ASN A 48 5.74 -9.42 0.13
N GLU A 49 5.15 -10.46 -0.46
CA GLU A 49 5.87 -11.45 -1.28
C GLU A 49 5.26 -11.50 -2.69
N PRO A 50 6.07 -11.74 -3.73
CA PRO A 50 5.56 -11.88 -5.09
C PRO A 50 4.62 -13.09 -5.16
N ALA A 51 3.51 -12.96 -5.88
CA ALA A 51 2.61 -14.06 -6.18
C ALA A 51 2.62 -14.35 -7.68
N THR A 52 2.40 -15.60 -8.05
CA THR A 52 2.42 -16.06 -9.44
C THR A 52 1.23 -15.49 -10.21
N GLY A 53 1.47 -14.49 -11.07
CA GLY A 53 0.48 -13.96 -12.02
C GLY A 53 0.54 -14.67 -13.38
N LYS A 54 -0.51 -14.56 -14.19
CA LYS A 54 -0.58 -15.28 -15.48
C LYS A 54 0.46 -14.84 -16.51
N LYS A 55 0.96 -13.58 -16.50
CA LYS A 55 1.95 -13.09 -17.50
C LYS A 55 2.89 -11.94 -17.10
N ALA A 56 2.68 -11.19 -16.01
CA ALA A 56 3.59 -10.08 -15.64
C ALA A 56 4.41 -10.39 -14.38
N VAL A 57 5.68 -9.96 -14.42
CA VAL A 57 6.57 -9.92 -13.26
C VAL A 57 5.90 -9.04 -12.19
N SER A 58 5.72 -9.58 -10.99
CA SER A 58 5.15 -8.82 -9.86
C SER A 58 6.03 -7.61 -9.57
N GLN A 59 5.46 -6.44 -9.26
CA GLN A 59 6.23 -5.26 -8.82
C GLN A 59 7.15 -5.58 -7.63
N ILE A 60 6.79 -6.55 -6.79
CA ILE A 60 7.63 -7.03 -5.69
C ILE A 60 8.86 -7.77 -6.21
N GLN A 61 8.71 -8.56 -7.28
CA GLN A 61 9.84 -9.24 -7.91
C GLN A 61 10.79 -8.23 -8.57
N GLU A 62 10.24 -7.23 -9.28
CA GLU A 62 11.04 -6.14 -9.85
C GLU A 62 11.85 -5.39 -8.77
N TYR A 63 11.24 -5.10 -7.62
CA TYR A 63 11.95 -4.52 -6.48
C TYR A 63 13.11 -5.43 -6.03
N VAL A 64 12.87 -6.72 -5.85
CA VAL A 64 13.90 -7.68 -5.39
C VAL A 64 15.04 -7.79 -6.39
N ASP A 65 14.72 -7.83 -7.69
CA ASP A 65 15.71 -7.95 -8.77
C ASP A 65 16.60 -6.71 -8.83
N TYR A 66 16.01 -5.51 -8.72
CA TYR A 66 16.76 -4.25 -8.77
C TYR A 66 17.53 -3.97 -7.46
N TYR A 67 16.93 -4.25 -6.31
CA TYR A 67 17.52 -4.01 -4.99
C TYR A 67 18.55 -5.08 -4.60
N GLY A 68 18.50 -6.27 -5.22
CA GLY A 68 19.39 -7.40 -4.91
C GLY A 68 18.94 -8.25 -3.72
N GLY A 69 17.67 -8.14 -3.30
CA GLY A 69 17.15 -8.90 -2.17
C GLY A 69 15.91 -8.30 -1.52
N ALA A 70 15.61 -8.76 -0.31
CA ALA A 70 14.54 -8.18 0.50
C ALA A 70 14.99 -6.87 1.16
N GLY A 71 14.06 -5.94 1.32
CA GLY A 71 14.32 -4.64 1.92
C GLY A 71 13.03 -3.85 2.15
N ILE A 72 13.20 -2.59 2.53
CA ILE A 72 12.10 -1.64 2.73
C ILE A 72 11.70 -1.06 1.37
N GLN A 73 10.46 -1.31 0.94
CA GLN A 73 9.95 -0.81 -0.35
C GLN A 73 9.47 0.64 -0.26
N HIS A 74 8.73 0.99 0.79
CA HIS A 74 8.21 2.35 0.99
C HIS A 74 8.01 2.67 2.47
N ILE A 75 7.90 3.96 2.79
CA ILE A 75 7.60 4.49 4.13
C ILE A 75 6.37 5.39 4.01
N ALA A 76 5.33 5.11 4.80
CA ALA A 76 4.13 5.94 4.84
C ALA A 76 4.30 7.09 5.85
N LEU A 77 4.09 8.33 5.40
CA LEU A 77 4.18 9.53 6.23
C LEU A 77 2.77 10.06 6.52
N ASN A 78 2.45 10.23 7.81
CA ASN A 78 1.16 10.78 8.23
C ASN A 78 1.15 12.31 8.17
N THR A 79 0.01 12.90 7.81
CA THR A 79 -0.21 14.35 7.79
C THR A 79 -1.67 14.66 8.13
N ASN A 80 -1.90 15.79 8.79
CA ASN A 80 -3.23 16.29 9.11
C ASN A 80 -3.90 16.99 7.92
N ASN A 81 -3.14 17.36 6.88
CA ASN A 81 -3.67 18.00 5.67
C ASN A 81 -2.93 17.49 4.43
N ILE A 82 -3.50 16.47 3.79
CA ILE A 82 -2.90 15.81 2.62
C ILE A 82 -2.81 16.74 1.41
N ILE A 83 -3.79 17.64 1.20
CA ILE A 83 -3.80 18.54 0.04
C ILE A 83 -2.59 19.48 0.11
N SER A 84 -2.46 20.21 1.22
CA SER A 84 -1.33 21.13 1.45
C SER A 84 0.01 20.39 1.42
N SER A 85 0.07 19.18 1.98
CA SER A 85 1.31 18.37 1.99
C SER A 85 1.74 17.97 0.57
N ILE A 86 0.81 17.52 -0.26
CA ILE A 86 1.10 17.12 -1.64
C ILE A 86 1.50 18.35 -2.50
N GLU A 87 0.83 19.49 -2.35
CA GLU A 87 1.19 20.74 -3.03
C GLU A 87 2.61 21.20 -2.64
N ALA A 88 2.94 21.16 -1.35
CA ALA A 88 4.27 21.50 -0.86
C ALA A 88 5.34 20.53 -1.35
N LEU A 89 5.07 19.22 -1.39
CA LEU A 89 6.01 18.23 -1.90
C LEU A 89 6.23 18.40 -3.41
N ARG A 90 5.18 18.62 -4.19
CA ARG A 90 5.27 18.87 -5.64
C ARG A 90 6.04 20.15 -5.96
N SER A 91 5.78 21.25 -5.25
CA SER A 91 6.53 22.51 -5.43
C SER A 91 8.01 22.39 -5.07
N ARG A 92 8.38 21.41 -4.25
CA ARG A 92 9.77 21.06 -3.91
C ARG A 92 10.38 20.00 -4.84
N GLY A 93 9.68 19.60 -5.90
CA GLY A 93 10.18 18.68 -6.93
C GLY A 93 9.98 17.19 -6.63
N VAL A 94 9.14 16.82 -5.66
CA VAL A 94 8.80 15.41 -5.43
C VAL A 94 7.83 14.93 -6.50
N GLU A 95 8.20 13.85 -7.19
CA GLU A 95 7.38 13.19 -8.19
C GLU A 95 6.40 12.18 -7.56
N PHE A 96 5.22 12.07 -8.17
CA PHE A 96 4.16 11.16 -7.73
C PHE A 96 3.60 10.40 -8.92
N LEU A 97 3.09 9.20 -8.66
CA LEU A 97 2.38 8.40 -9.67
C LEU A 97 1.17 9.16 -10.23
N ALA A 98 0.96 9.04 -11.54
CA ALA A 98 -0.20 9.59 -12.21
C ALA A 98 -1.40 8.65 -12.06
N ILE A 99 -2.57 9.22 -11.79
CA ILE A 99 -3.83 8.49 -11.66
C ILE A 99 -4.74 8.92 -12.83
N PRO A 100 -5.35 7.98 -13.57
CA PRO A 100 -6.22 8.32 -14.70
C PRO A 100 -7.46 9.08 -14.22
N LYS A 101 -7.92 10.06 -15.00
CA LYS A 101 -9.09 10.90 -14.67
C LYS A 101 -10.33 10.06 -14.35
N SER A 102 -10.55 8.98 -15.09
CA SER A 102 -11.67 8.04 -14.91
C SER A 102 -11.75 7.46 -13.49
N TYR A 103 -10.64 7.35 -12.77
CA TYR A 103 -10.67 6.95 -11.36
C TYR A 103 -11.51 7.91 -10.51
N TYR A 104 -11.35 9.23 -10.70
CA TYR A 104 -12.07 10.24 -9.93
C TYR A 104 -13.53 10.37 -10.36
N ASP A 105 -13.83 10.10 -11.63
CA ASP A 105 -15.21 10.05 -12.10
C ASP A 105 -15.95 8.87 -11.43
N ASN A 106 -15.38 7.66 -11.47
CA ASN A 106 -15.91 6.49 -10.76
C ASN A 106 -15.98 6.66 -9.23
N LEU A 107 -15.01 7.36 -8.64
CA LEU A 107 -15.00 7.64 -7.20
C LEU A 107 -16.20 8.49 -6.79
N ARG A 108 -16.57 9.50 -7.59
CA ARG A 108 -17.74 10.35 -7.31
C ARG A 108 -19.02 9.51 -7.32
N ASP A 109 -19.19 8.63 -8.30
CA ASP A 109 -20.36 7.75 -8.41
C ASP A 109 -20.47 6.79 -7.20
N ARG A 110 -19.33 6.24 -6.76
CA ARG A 110 -19.28 5.38 -5.56
C ARG A 110 -19.62 6.14 -4.28
N LEU A 111 -19.18 7.40 -4.17
CA LEU A 111 -19.44 8.23 -3.00
C LEU A 111 -20.90 8.68 -2.89
N GLN A 112 -21.62 8.83 -4.00
CA GLN A 112 -23.06 9.14 -3.97
C GLN A 112 -23.88 8.10 -3.19
N HIS A 113 -23.42 6.85 -3.19
CA HIS A 113 -24.07 5.74 -2.51
C HIS A 113 -23.40 5.38 -1.17
N SER A 114 -22.42 6.18 -0.74
CA SER A 114 -21.67 5.96 0.51
C SER A 114 -22.28 6.74 1.66
N ALA A 115 -22.23 6.18 2.87
CA ALA A 115 -22.55 6.90 4.10
C ALA A 115 -21.53 8.01 4.44
N THR A 116 -20.39 8.04 3.74
CA THR A 116 -19.30 9.01 3.99
C THR A 116 -19.66 10.36 3.37
N LYS A 117 -19.85 11.38 4.21
CA LYS A 117 -20.01 12.77 3.76
C LYS A 117 -18.65 13.38 3.47
N VAL A 118 -18.38 13.66 2.21
CA VAL A 118 -17.17 14.39 1.78
C VAL A 118 -17.53 15.86 1.67
N SER A 119 -16.92 16.71 2.49
CA SER A 119 -17.05 18.16 2.34
C SER A 119 -16.35 18.63 1.07
N SER A 120 -16.93 19.60 0.38
CA SER A 120 -16.21 20.32 -0.67
C SER A 120 -15.00 21.02 -0.07
N LEU A 121 -13.90 21.09 -0.83
CA LEU A 121 -12.74 21.89 -0.42
C LEU A 121 -13.20 23.36 -0.30
N PRO A 122 -12.79 24.10 0.74
CA PRO A 122 -12.94 25.55 0.75
C PRO A 122 -12.19 26.10 -0.47
N HIS A 123 -12.90 26.88 -1.29
CA HIS A 123 -12.34 27.59 -2.43
C HIS A 123 -11.41 28.72 -1.98
#